data_AF-A0A5E7C1Z6-F1
#
_entry.id   AF-A0A5E7C1Z6-F1
#
_cell.length_a   1.000
_cell.length_b   1.000
_cell.length_c   1.000
_cell.angle_alpha   90.00
_cell.angle_beta   90.00
_cell.angle_gamma   90.00
#
_symmetry.space_group_name_H-M   'P 1'
#
loop_
_entity.id
_entity.type
_entity.pdbx_description
1 polymer ?
#
loop_
_entity_poly.entity_id
_entity_poly.type
_entity_poly.pdbx_seq_one_letter_code
_entity_poly.pdbx_strand_id
1 'polypeptide(L)'
;MPTDSEESRQIVASLAHRIGHNADIAQVADAIVTTLQDMDAALTPIIGQQGVAALYRRSLHLCASTHPCLAVTYESVKPGMDLSELKSVLVKQSEAEALFFGEAFLKTFYELLTTLIGPSLTARLLRAVWENSLSGSPAQDTSS
;
A
#
# COMPACT_ATOMS: atom_id res chain seq x y z
N MET A 1 -6.75 3.68 23.42
CA MET A 1 -7.11 2.54 22.55
C MET A 1 -5.93 2.28 21.63
N PRO A 2 -5.35 1.06 21.56
CA PRO A 2 -4.08 0.80 20.87
C PRO A 2 -4.24 0.38 19.39
N THR A 3 -5.24 0.92 18.68
CA THR A 3 -5.61 0.46 17.33
C THR A 3 -4.60 0.86 16.24
N ASP A 4 -4.00 2.05 16.33
CA ASP A 4 -3.03 2.51 15.31
C ASP A 4 -1.74 1.67 15.31
N SER A 5 -1.33 1.13 16.46
CA SER A 5 -0.09 0.36 16.55
C SER A 5 -0.24 -1.07 16.00
N GLU A 6 -1.42 -1.67 16.10
CA GLU A 6 -1.66 -3.02 15.58
C GLU A 6 -1.83 -2.99 14.06
N GLU A 7 -2.62 -2.04 13.55
CA GLU A 7 -2.86 -1.89 12.10
C GLU A 7 -1.59 -1.46 11.37
N SER A 8 -0.79 -0.56 11.96
CA SER A 8 0.53 -0.21 11.43
C SER A 8 1.46 -1.43 11.39
N ARG A 9 1.42 -2.31 12.41
CA ARG A 9 2.19 -3.56 12.40
C ARG A 9 1.69 -4.51 11.33
N GLN A 10 0.39 -4.56 11.10
CA GLN A 10 -0.21 -5.41 10.07
C GLN A 10 0.13 -4.96 8.65
N ILE A 11 0.19 -3.65 8.40
CA ILE A 11 0.66 -3.08 7.13
C ILE A 11 2.11 -3.51 6.85
N VAL A 12 3.01 -3.31 7.83
CA VAL A 12 4.42 -3.70 7.71
C VAL A 12 4.58 -5.20 7.52
N ALA A 13 3.85 -6.00 8.30
CA ALA A 13 3.89 -7.47 8.19
C ALA A 13 3.38 -7.96 6.83
N SER A 14 2.33 -7.35 6.28
CA SER A 14 1.78 -7.72 4.98
C SER A 14 2.73 -7.36 3.84
N LEU A 15 3.37 -6.19 3.90
CA LEU A 15 4.43 -5.80 2.95
C LEU A 15 5.62 -6.76 3.05
N ALA A 16 6.15 -6.98 4.25
CA ALA A 16 7.30 -7.87 4.47
C ALA A 16 7.04 -9.30 3.96
N HIS A 17 5.82 -9.81 4.14
CA HIS A 17 5.43 -11.12 3.64
C HIS A 17 5.43 -11.18 2.10
N ARG A 18 4.90 -10.15 1.42
CA ARG A 18 4.86 -10.06 -0.05
C ARG A 18 6.25 -9.89 -0.68
N ILE A 19 7.17 -9.28 0.04
CA ILE A 19 8.52 -8.91 -0.41
C ILE A 19 9.45 -10.13 -0.32
N GLY A 20 9.29 -10.99 0.69
CA GLY A 20 10.12 -12.18 0.88
C GLY A 20 11.50 -11.85 1.46
N HIS A 21 12.30 -12.89 1.78
CA HIS A 21 13.52 -12.74 2.60
C HIS A 21 14.75 -12.18 1.85
N ASN A 22 14.66 -11.96 0.53
CA ASN A 22 15.81 -11.54 -0.30
C ASN A 22 15.37 -10.65 -1.46
N ALA A 23 14.53 -9.67 -1.14
CA ALA A 23 13.77 -8.95 -2.15
C ALA A 23 14.60 -7.92 -2.89
N ASP A 24 14.49 -7.92 -4.22
CA ASP A 24 15.00 -6.82 -5.03
C ASP A 24 13.99 -5.65 -5.07
N ILE A 25 14.44 -4.46 -5.45
CA ILE A 25 13.59 -3.26 -5.59
C ILE A 25 12.36 -3.50 -6.45
N ALA A 26 12.46 -4.36 -7.47
CA ALA A 26 11.34 -4.75 -8.32
C ALA A 26 10.24 -5.48 -7.52
N GLN A 27 10.62 -6.35 -6.60
CA GLN A 27 9.69 -7.09 -5.73
C GLN A 27 9.05 -6.17 -4.69
N VAL A 28 9.81 -5.22 -4.14
CA VAL A 28 9.27 -4.16 -3.27
C VAL A 28 8.21 -3.33 -4.01
N ALA A 29 8.55 -2.86 -5.22
CA ALA A 29 7.63 -2.07 -6.03
C ALA A 29 6.37 -2.86 -6.40
N ASP A 30 6.51 -4.15 -6.75
CA ASP A 30 5.37 -5.03 -7.04
C ASP A 30 4.51 -5.30 -5.81
N ALA A 31 5.10 -5.51 -4.63
CA ALA A 31 4.36 -5.70 -3.40
C ALA A 31 3.50 -4.47 -3.07
N ILE A 32 4.05 -3.26 -3.22
CA ILE A 32 3.33 -1.99 -3.00
C ILE A 32 2.19 -1.86 -4.01
N VAL A 33 2.47 -2.04 -5.30
CA VAL A 33 1.47 -1.89 -6.36
C VAL A 33 0.33 -2.90 -6.21
N THR A 34 0.67 -4.17 -5.94
CA THR A 34 -0.35 -5.22 -5.75
C THR A 34 -1.23 -4.92 -4.54
N THR A 35 -0.64 -4.42 -3.45
CA THR A 35 -1.40 -4.00 -2.27
C THR A 35 -2.38 -2.87 -2.60
N LEU A 36 -1.95 -1.89 -3.41
CA LEU A 36 -2.81 -0.78 -3.83
C LEU A 36 -3.92 -1.22 -4.79
N GLN A 37 -3.66 -2.23 -5.63
CA GLN A 37 -4.69 -2.84 -6.50
C GLN A 37 -5.75 -3.57 -5.66
N ASP A 38 -5.32 -4.35 -4.67
CA ASP A 38 -6.25 -5.05 -3.78
C ASP A 38 -7.11 -4.05 -2.97
N MET A 39 -6.50 -2.96 -2.50
CA MET A 39 -7.23 -1.85 -1.87
C MET A 39 -8.22 -1.19 -2.83
N ASP A 40 -7.84 -0.92 -4.07
CA ASP A 40 -8.74 -0.34 -5.08
C ASP A 40 -9.97 -1.21 -5.32
N ALA A 41 -9.75 -2.51 -5.50
CA ALA A 41 -10.81 -3.48 -5.71
C ALA A 41 -11.75 -3.59 -4.50
N ALA A 42 -11.21 -3.56 -3.27
CA ALA A 42 -12.00 -3.64 -2.05
C ALA A 42 -12.80 -2.35 -1.76
N LEU A 43 -12.28 -1.19 -2.16
CA LEU A 43 -12.84 0.12 -1.79
C LEU A 43 -13.76 0.71 -2.87
N THR A 44 -13.52 0.39 -4.15
CA THR A 44 -14.34 0.87 -5.26
C THR A 44 -15.84 0.60 -5.07
N PRO A 45 -16.30 -0.57 -4.58
CA PRO A 45 -17.71 -0.83 -4.32
C PRO A 45 -18.33 0.04 -3.21
N ILE A 46 -17.52 0.63 -2.33
CA ILE A 46 -17.97 1.36 -1.14
C ILE A 46 -17.95 2.88 -1.37
N ILE A 47 -16.84 3.39 -1.91
CA ILE A 47 -16.61 4.84 -2.09
C ILE A 47 -16.52 5.26 -3.55
N GLY A 48 -16.63 4.32 -4.49
CA GLY A 48 -16.49 4.55 -5.93
C GLY A 48 -15.04 4.78 -6.35
N GLN A 49 -14.75 4.53 -7.64
CA GLN A 49 -13.41 4.69 -8.21
C GLN A 49 -12.85 6.11 -8.03
N GLN A 50 -13.70 7.14 -8.16
CA GLN A 50 -13.28 8.53 -7.92
C GLN A 50 -12.95 8.80 -6.45
N GLY A 51 -13.64 8.13 -5.52
CA GLY A 51 -13.35 8.21 -4.09
C GLY A 51 -11.99 7.59 -3.77
N VAL A 52 -11.70 6.41 -4.33
CA VAL A 52 -10.37 5.78 -4.17
C VAL A 52 -9.27 6.64 -4.77
N ALA A 53 -9.47 7.16 -5.99
CA ALA A 53 -8.49 8.03 -6.63
C ALA A 53 -8.26 9.33 -5.85
N ALA A 54 -9.30 9.92 -5.25
CA ALA A 54 -9.18 11.09 -4.40
C ALA A 54 -8.40 10.78 -3.10
N LEU A 55 -8.70 9.63 -2.48
CA LEU A 55 -8.00 9.15 -1.30
C LEU A 55 -6.51 8.90 -1.58
N TYR A 56 -6.19 8.22 -2.69
CA TYR A 56 -4.83 7.99 -3.16
C TYR A 56 -4.04 9.30 -3.32
N ARG A 57 -4.61 10.29 -4.03
CA ARG A 57 -4.00 11.62 -4.21
C ARG A 57 -3.76 12.32 -2.89
N ARG A 58 -4.74 12.27 -1.98
CA ARG A 58 -4.65 12.92 -0.67
C ARG A 58 -3.55 12.28 0.18
N SER A 59 -3.42 10.95 0.13
CA SER A 59 -2.35 10.23 0.80
C SER A 59 -0.98 10.63 0.26
N LEU A 60 -0.79 10.66 -1.06
CA LEU A 60 0.48 11.08 -1.68
C LEU A 60 0.87 12.49 -1.23
N HIS A 61 -0.07 13.43 -1.28
CA HIS A 61 0.16 14.81 -0.86
C HIS A 61 0.56 14.90 0.62
N LEU A 62 -0.10 14.16 1.51
CA LEU A 62 0.25 14.18 2.94
C LEU A 62 1.62 13.56 3.19
N CYS A 63 1.93 12.41 2.57
CA CYS A 63 3.23 11.78 2.73
C CYS A 63 4.37 12.67 2.21
N ALA A 64 4.19 13.34 1.06
CA ALA A 64 5.15 14.31 0.55
C ALA A 64 5.42 15.45 1.54
N SER A 65 4.37 15.94 2.23
CA SER A 65 4.51 17.01 3.23
C SER A 65 5.17 16.55 4.53
N THR A 66 4.96 15.29 4.92
CA THR A 66 5.47 14.73 6.19
C THR A 66 6.89 14.16 6.05
N HIS A 67 7.28 13.76 4.84
CA HIS A 67 8.57 13.11 4.57
C HIS A 67 9.33 13.84 3.46
N PRO A 68 10.02 14.96 3.79
CA PRO A 68 10.80 15.72 2.81
C PRO A 68 11.86 14.89 2.08
N CYS A 69 12.41 13.85 2.73
CA CYS A 69 13.36 12.91 2.13
C CYS A 69 12.80 12.13 0.93
N LEU A 70 11.47 11.95 0.87
CA LEU A 70 10.78 11.25 -0.20
C LEU A 70 10.06 12.20 -1.16
N ALA A 71 10.14 13.51 -0.95
CA ALA A 71 9.38 14.50 -1.72
C ALA A 71 9.63 14.39 -3.23
N VAL A 72 10.89 14.14 -3.65
CA VAL A 72 11.25 13.92 -5.06
C VAL A 72 10.53 12.70 -5.65
N THR A 73 10.44 11.62 -4.88
CA THR A 73 9.70 10.41 -5.28
C THR A 73 8.22 10.71 -5.42
N TYR A 74 7.61 11.40 -4.45
CA TYR A 74 6.20 11.78 -4.50
C TYR A 74 5.86 12.75 -5.64
N GLU A 75 6.73 13.72 -5.93
CA GLU A 75 6.55 14.69 -7.04
C GLU A 75 6.64 14.01 -8.42
N SER A 76 7.44 12.94 -8.52
CA SER A 76 7.58 12.17 -9.75
C SER A 76 6.39 11.25 -10.04
N VAL A 77 5.58 10.91 -9.03
CA VAL A 77 4.34 10.14 -9.19
C VAL A 77 3.22 11.11 -9.53
N LYS A 78 2.65 10.99 -10.74
CA LYS A 78 1.49 11.80 -11.09
C LYS A 78 0.31 11.48 -10.16
N PRO A 79 -0.55 12.46 -9.87
CA PRO A 79 -1.75 12.24 -9.07
C PRO A 79 -2.80 11.36 -9.77
N GLY A 80 -2.56 10.85 -10.97
CA GLY A 80 -3.38 9.76 -11.52
C GLY A 80 -3.17 8.50 -10.66
N MET A 81 -4.22 7.70 -10.43
CA MET A 81 -4.05 6.36 -9.84
C MET A 81 -3.47 5.40 -10.89
N ASP A 82 -2.36 5.80 -11.52
CA ASP A 82 -1.60 5.00 -12.46
C ASP A 82 -0.53 4.23 -11.70
N LEU A 83 -0.89 3.02 -11.31
CA LEU A 83 0.01 2.17 -10.54
C LEU A 83 1.21 1.66 -11.38
N SER A 84 1.14 1.74 -12.71
CA SER A 84 2.28 1.42 -13.59
C SER A 84 3.32 2.53 -13.55
N GLU A 85 2.88 3.79 -13.55
CA GLU A 85 3.75 4.94 -13.36
C GLU A 85 4.38 4.91 -11.95
N LEU A 86 3.59 4.62 -10.92
CA LEU A 86 4.10 4.43 -9.56
C LEU A 86 5.19 3.34 -9.52
N LYS A 87 4.94 2.16 -10.11
CA LYS A 87 5.95 1.10 -10.17
C LYS A 87 7.25 1.60 -10.79
N SER A 88 7.14 2.30 -11.92
CA SER A 88 8.28 2.82 -12.69
C SER A 88 9.09 3.86 -11.94
N VAL A 89 8.47 4.61 -11.02
CA VAL A 89 9.14 5.51 -10.10
C VAL A 89 9.85 4.72 -8.99
N LEU A 90 9.16 3.77 -8.37
CA LEU A 90 9.69 3.00 -7.24
C LEU A 90 10.93 2.18 -7.62
N VAL A 91 10.95 1.55 -8.80
CA VAL A 91 12.11 0.76 -9.27
C VAL A 91 13.39 1.58 -9.50
N LYS A 92 13.29 2.91 -9.50
CA LYS A 92 14.45 3.82 -9.62
C LYS A 92 15.00 4.25 -8.26
N GLN A 93 14.30 3.95 -7.17
CA GLN A 93 14.70 4.27 -5.80
C GLN A 93 15.57 3.16 -5.21
N SER A 94 16.20 3.45 -4.06
CA SER A 94 16.77 2.37 -3.25
C SER A 94 15.68 1.51 -2.62
N GLU A 95 16.01 0.26 -2.29
CA GLU A 95 15.09 -0.67 -1.61
C GLU A 95 14.54 -0.08 -0.31
N ALA A 96 15.41 0.54 0.48
CA ALA A 96 15.04 1.18 1.74
C ALA A 96 14.08 2.36 1.54
N GLU A 97 14.30 3.19 0.51
CA GLU A 97 13.40 4.32 0.21
C GLU A 97 12.04 3.86 -0.32
N ALA A 98 12.00 2.82 -1.17
CA ALA A 98 10.75 2.27 -1.67
C ALA A 98 9.95 1.57 -0.56
N LEU A 99 10.61 0.83 0.32
CA LEU A 99 9.99 0.24 1.52
C LEU A 99 9.42 1.34 2.42
N PHE A 100 10.24 2.33 2.77
CA PHE A 100 9.83 3.44 3.62
C PHE A 100 8.67 4.23 2.99
N PHE A 101 8.69 4.46 1.68
CA PHE A 101 7.58 5.03 0.93
C PHE A 101 6.32 4.17 1.08
N GLY A 102 6.40 2.87 0.84
CA GLY A 102 5.26 1.95 0.91
C GLY A 102 4.60 1.95 2.29
N GLU A 103 5.40 1.84 3.35
CA GLU A 103 4.92 1.87 4.73
C GLU A 103 4.26 3.21 5.09
N ALA A 104 4.94 4.33 4.82
CA ALA A 104 4.43 5.67 5.12
C ALA A 104 3.14 5.98 4.34
N PHE A 105 3.11 5.57 3.07
CA PHE A 105 1.94 5.76 2.20
C PHE A 105 0.74 4.95 2.68
N LEU A 106 0.91 3.63 2.88
CA LEU A 106 -0.19 2.76 3.29
C LEU A 106 -0.73 3.13 4.67
N LYS A 107 0.12 3.56 5.59
CA LYS A 107 -0.31 4.08 6.89
C LYS A 107 -1.17 5.34 6.75
N THR A 108 -0.69 6.32 5.98
CA THR A 108 -1.44 7.56 5.72
C THR A 108 -2.78 7.27 5.04
N PHE A 109 -2.79 6.35 4.09
CA PHE A 109 -4.01 5.89 3.42
C PHE A 109 -5.00 5.26 4.39
N TYR A 110 -4.54 4.38 5.28
CA TYR A 110 -5.34 3.75 6.33
C TYR A 110 -5.97 4.78 7.27
N GLU A 111 -5.20 5.77 7.73
CA GLU A 111 -5.67 6.83 8.64
C GLU A 111 -6.74 7.71 7.99
N LEU A 112 -6.53 8.10 6.72
CA LEU A 112 -7.52 8.86 5.96
C LEU A 112 -8.80 8.04 5.70
N LEU A 113 -8.66 6.77 5.36
CA LEU A 113 -9.80 5.88 5.16
C LEU A 113 -10.59 5.70 6.46
N THR A 114 -9.90 5.50 7.57
CA THR A 114 -10.48 5.42 8.92
C THR A 114 -11.28 6.67 9.26
N THR A 115 -10.77 7.85 8.89
CA THR A 115 -11.47 9.13 9.07
C THR A 115 -12.71 9.25 8.17
N LEU A 116 -12.66 8.70 6.95
CA LEU A 116 -13.72 8.82 5.97
C LEU A 116 -14.91 7.88 6.24
N ILE A 117 -14.63 6.61 6.54
CA ILE A 117 -15.65 5.56 6.63
C ILE A 117 -15.74 4.89 8.01
N GLY A 118 -14.89 5.30 8.94
CA GLY A 118 -14.84 4.79 10.31
C GLY A 118 -13.88 3.61 10.49
N PRO A 119 -13.35 3.42 11.71
CA PRO A 119 -12.34 2.39 12.01
C PRO A 119 -12.86 0.96 11.82
N SER A 120 -14.10 0.68 12.25
CA SER A 120 -14.68 -0.66 12.15
C SER A 120 -14.84 -1.13 10.71
N LEU A 121 -15.23 -0.24 9.79
CA LEU A 121 -15.39 -0.59 8.39
C LEU A 121 -14.04 -0.68 7.69
N THR A 122 -13.11 0.22 8.02
CA THR A 122 -11.73 0.21 7.49
C THR A 122 -11.02 -1.10 7.81
N ALA A 123 -10.98 -1.50 9.09
CA ALA A 123 -10.37 -2.75 9.51
C ALA A 123 -10.99 -3.97 8.83
N ARG A 124 -12.32 -3.98 8.64
CA ARG A 124 -13.02 -5.10 8.00
C ARG A 124 -12.72 -5.21 6.50
N LEU A 125 -12.65 -4.09 5.78
CA LEU A 125 -12.36 -4.08 4.34
C LEU A 125 -10.90 -4.44 4.07
N LEU A 126 -9.98 -3.88 4.85
CA LEU A 126 -8.55 -4.10 4.64
C LEU A 126 -8.07 -5.45 5.18
N ARG A 127 -8.77 -6.06 6.15
CA ARG A 127 -8.49 -7.43 6.58
C ARG A 127 -8.47 -8.41 5.41
N ALA A 128 -9.41 -8.30 4.48
CA ALA A 128 -9.44 -9.16 3.30
C ALA A 128 -8.22 -8.95 2.39
N VAL A 129 -7.74 -7.72 2.27
CA VAL A 129 -6.52 -7.37 1.53
C VAL A 129 -5.29 -7.99 2.21
N TRP A 130 -5.22 -7.93 3.54
CA TRP A 130 -4.14 -8.53 4.32
C TRP A 130 -4.16 -10.06 4.27
N GLU A 131 -5.33 -10.69 4.41
CA GLU A 131 -5.50 -12.14 4.29
C GLU A 131 -5.14 -12.65 2.90
N ASN A 132 -5.48 -11.91 1.83
CA ASN A 132 -5.05 -12.24 0.47
C ASN A 132 -3.52 -12.13 0.30
N SER A 133 -2.91 -11.16 0.97
CA SER A 133 -1.45 -11.00 1.01
C SER A 133 -0.77 -12.21 1.65
N LEU A 134 -1.31 -12.66 2.79
CA LEU A 134 -0.72 -13.70 3.65
C LEU A 134 -1.04 -15.13 3.18
N SER A 135 -2.07 -15.29 2.35
CA SER A 135 -2.46 -16.59 1.77
C SER A 135 -1.63 -16.95 0.53
N GLY A 136 -0.74 -16.06 0.08
CA GLY A 136 0.23 -16.32 -0.99
C GLY A 136 1.34 -17.28 -0.57
N SER A 137 0.99 -18.51 -0.20
CA SER A 137 1.93 -19.63 -0.09
C SER A 137 2.22 -20.19 -1.50
N PRO A 138 3.46 -20.64 -1.79
CA PRO A 138 3.89 -20.94 -3.14
C PRO A 138 3.13 -22.13 -3.73
N ALA A 139 3.05 -22.11 -5.06
CA ALA A 139 2.46 -23.12 -5.92
C ALA A 139 2.49 -24.53 -5.32
N GLN A 140 1.32 -25.17 -5.32
CA GLN A 140 1.15 -26.55 -4.93
C GLN A 140 2.22 -27.43 -5.56
N ASP A 141 2.79 -28.31 -4.73
CA ASP A 141 3.57 -29.46 -5.15
C ASP A 141 2.85 -30.18 -6.30
N THR A 142 3.35 -30.02 -7.52
CA THR A 142 2.97 -30.90 -8.63
C THR A 142 3.54 -32.27 -8.32
N SER A 143 2.72 -33.12 -7.71
CA SER A 143 2.93 -34.56 -7.67
C SER A 143 3.00 -35.09 -9.10
N SER A 144 4.08 -35.78 -9.45
CA SER A 144 4.11 -36.94 -10.36
C SER A 144 5.40 -37.71 -10.14
#